data_AF-J6H3R2-F1
#
_entry.id   AF-J6H3R2-F1
#
_cell.length_a   1.000
_cell.length_b   1.000
_cell.length_c   1.000
_cell.angle_alpha   90.00
_cell.angle_beta   90.00
_cell.angle_gamma   90.00
#
_symmetry.space_group_name_H-M   'P 1'
#
loop_
_entity.id
_entity.type
_entity.pdbx_description
1 polymer ?
#
loop_
_entity_poly.entity_id
_entity_poly.type
_entity_poly.pdbx_seq_one_letter_code
_entity_poly.pdbx_strand_id
1 'polypeptide(L)'
;MMGEYIVYYRGKIVGGIYDDRFLVKPVKSAIAYMPNAKYELPYDGAKEMLLVDDVDNKEYLTGLFNSMYKELPALKRKNER
;
A
#
# COMPACT_ATOMS: atom_id res chain seq x y z
N MET A 1 1.21 -19.17 -2.06
CA MET A 1 -0.06 -19.33 -1.32
C MET A 1 -1.12 -18.51 -2.05
N MET A 2 -2.27 -19.07 -2.46
CA MET A 2 -3.39 -18.30 -3.05
C MET A 2 -4.22 -17.72 -1.89
N GLY A 3 -4.18 -16.41 -1.65
CA GLY A 3 -4.99 -15.80 -0.58
C GLY A 3 -4.64 -14.37 -0.14
N GLU A 4 -3.75 -13.67 -0.83
CA GLU A 4 -3.38 -12.29 -0.48
C GLU A 4 -4.45 -11.29 -0.95
N TYR A 5 -4.49 -10.12 -0.31
CA TYR A 5 -5.48 -9.09 -0.60
C TYR A 5 -4.82 -7.84 -1.17
N ILE A 6 -5.44 -7.25 -2.20
CA ILE A 6 -5.06 -5.94 -2.71
C ILE A 6 -6.00 -4.88 -2.13
N VAL A 7 -5.42 -3.83 -1.56
CA VAL A 7 -6.16 -2.74 -0.93
C VAL A 7 -6.30 -1.58 -1.91
N TYR A 8 -7.55 -1.15 -2.11
CA TYR A 8 -7.90 -0.03 -2.96
C TYR A 8 -8.38 1.15 -2.14
N TYR A 9 -7.86 2.33 -2.44
CA TYR A 9 -8.38 3.60 -1.92
C TYR A 9 -8.78 4.50 -3.09
N ARG A 10 -10.08 4.85 -3.15
CA ARG A 10 -10.66 5.69 -4.20
C ARG A 10 -10.31 5.20 -5.63
N GLY A 11 -10.38 3.89 -5.84
CA GLY A 11 -10.12 3.25 -7.13
C GLY A 11 -8.63 3.12 -7.51
N LYS A 12 -7.69 3.47 -6.62
CA LYS A 12 -6.24 3.27 -6.82
C LYS A 12 -5.70 2.23 -5.85
N ILE A 13 -4.71 1.45 -6.30
CA ILE A 13 -4.04 0.44 -5.47
C ILE A 13 -3.05 1.16 -4.55
N VAL A 14 -3.32 1.15 -3.24
CA VAL A 14 -2.44 1.68 -2.20
C VAL A 14 -1.38 0.67 -1.77
N GLY A 15 -1.77 -0.61 -1.72
CA GLY A 15 -0.99 -1.66 -1.08
C GLY A 15 -1.72 -3.00 -1.10
N GLY A 16 -1.33 -3.87 -0.19
CA GLY A 16 -1.94 -5.18 -0.02
C GLY A 16 -1.60 -5.80 1.34
N ILE A 17 -2.30 -6.89 1.66
CA ILE A 17 -2.08 -7.69 2.87
C ILE A 17 -1.42 -9.00 2.42
N TYR A 18 -0.24 -9.24 2.95
CA TYR A 18 0.69 -10.31 2.55
C TYR A 18 1.19 -11.02 3.80
N ASP A 19 0.80 -12.28 4.01
CA ASP A 19 1.22 -13.05 5.19
C ASP A 19 1.00 -12.28 6.51
N ASP A 20 -0.25 -11.81 6.72
CA ASP A 20 -0.69 -10.99 7.85
C ASP A 20 0.01 -9.61 8.01
N ARG A 21 0.77 -9.18 7.00
CA ARG A 21 1.45 -7.88 6.98
C ARG A 21 0.75 -6.93 6.04
N PHE A 22 0.47 -5.71 6.51
CA PHE A 22 -0.02 -4.66 5.63
C PHE A 22 1.14 -3.88 5.01
N LEU A 23 1.27 -3.99 3.69
CA LEU A 23 2.33 -3.34 2.92
C LEU A 23 1.75 -2.30 1.97
N VAL A 24 2.34 -1.11 1.92
CA VAL A 24 1.96 -0.02 1.00
C VAL A 24 3.06 0.35 0.02
N LYS A 25 2.67 0.94 -1.11
CA LYS A 25 3.64 1.34 -2.14
C LYS A 25 4.60 2.42 -1.60
N PRO A 26 5.90 2.33 -1.93
CA PRO A 26 6.91 3.31 -1.50
C PRO A 26 6.86 4.58 -2.37
N VAL A 27 5.76 5.32 -2.31
CA VAL A 27 5.66 6.64 -2.94
C VAL A 27 6.28 7.70 -2.02
N LYS A 28 6.70 8.85 -2.57
CA LYS A 28 7.45 9.89 -1.82
C LYS A 28 6.69 10.34 -0.58
N SER A 29 5.37 10.55 -0.72
CA SER A 29 4.52 10.92 0.40
C SER A 29 4.47 9.84 1.49
N ALA A 30 4.43 8.56 1.14
CA ALA A 30 4.40 7.47 2.12
C ALA A 30 5.76 7.32 2.84
N ILE A 31 6.88 7.46 2.12
CA ILE A 31 8.23 7.44 2.70
C ILE A 31 8.41 8.61 3.68
N ALA A 32 7.95 9.81 3.32
CA ALA A 32 8.02 10.98 4.21
C ALA A 32 7.10 10.82 5.43
N TYR A 33 5.96 10.17 5.27
CA TYR A 33 5.00 9.92 6.37
C TYR A 33 5.48 8.83 7.33
N MET A 34 6.29 7.88 6.83
CA MET A 34 6.80 6.74 7.59
C MET A 34 8.33 6.63 7.46
N PRO A 35 9.10 7.61 7.96
CA PRO A 35 10.54 7.69 7.69
C PRO A 35 11.35 6.50 8.21
N ASN A 36 10.81 5.78 9.19
CA ASN A 36 11.43 4.61 9.81
C ASN A 36 10.76 3.28 9.40
N ALA A 37 9.85 3.29 8.42
CA ALA A 37 9.19 2.07 7.97
C ALA A 37 10.20 1.08 7.37
N LYS A 38 9.99 -0.19 7.66
CA LYS A 38 10.76 -1.28 7.07
C LYS A 38 10.32 -1.50 5.63
N TYR A 39 11.28 -1.79 4.77
CA TYR A 39 11.00 -2.31 3.44
C TYR A 39 10.92 -3.82 3.53
N GLU A 40 9.83 -4.39 3.01
CA GLU A 40 9.63 -5.81 2.97
C GLU A 40 9.14 -6.26 1.60
N LEU A 41 9.48 -7.51 1.25
CA LEU A 41 8.95 -8.16 0.06
C LEU A 41 7.56 -8.73 0.38
N PRO A 42 6.54 -8.40 -0.41
CA PRO A 42 5.24 -9.06 -0.36
C PRO A 42 5.37 -10.58 -0.51
N TYR A 43 6.15 -11.00 -1.51
CA TYR A 43 6.51 -12.39 -1.80
C TYR A 43 7.82 -12.41 -2.61
N ASP A 44 8.42 -13.58 -2.74
CA ASP A 44 9.69 -13.78 -3.45
C ASP A 44 9.61 -13.29 -4.91
N GLY A 45 10.54 -12.41 -5.30
CA GLY A 45 10.60 -11.82 -6.63
C GLY A 45 9.69 -10.61 -6.85
N ALA A 46 8.94 -10.18 -5.83
CA ALA A 46 8.23 -8.90 -5.86
C ALA A 46 9.17 -7.70 -5.66
N LYS A 47 8.62 -6.49 -5.77
CA LYS A 47 9.32 -5.27 -5.36
C LYS A 47 9.06 -5.00 -3.88
N GLU A 48 10.06 -4.43 -3.22
CA GLU A 48 9.92 -4.01 -1.82
C GLU A 48 8.81 -2.96 -1.66
N MET A 49 8.10 -3.07 -0.54
CA MET A 49 7.01 -2.21 -0.13
C MET A 49 7.20 -1.81 1.34
N LEU A 50 6.55 -0.74 1.77
CA LEU A 50 6.67 -0.24 3.13
C LEU A 50 5.74 -1.02 4.05
N LEU A 51 6.28 -1.61 5.12
CA LEU A 51 5.51 -2.19 6.20
C LEU A 51 4.81 -1.10 7.02
N VAL A 52 3.51 -1.27 7.22
CA VAL A 52 2.71 -0.40 8.06
C VAL A 52 2.54 -1.08 9.42
N ASP A 53 3.22 -0.56 10.44
CA ASP A 53 3.19 -1.14 11.80
C ASP A 53 1.94 -0.73 12.59
N ASP A 54 1.47 0.51 12.43
CA ASP A 54 0.33 1.06 13.20
C ASP A 54 -0.99 0.91 12.43
N VAL A 55 -1.48 -0.32 12.33
CA VAL A 55 -2.71 -0.66 11.58
C VAL A 55 -4.01 -0.43 12.36
N ASP A 56 -3.94 -0.31 13.68
CA ASP A 56 -5.12 -0.09 14.53
C ASP A 56 -5.50 1.40 14.65
N ASN A 57 -4.58 2.29 14.27
CA ASN A 57 -4.77 3.73 14.34
C ASN A 57 -5.45 4.27 13.07
N LYS A 58 -6.76 4.52 13.18
CA LYS A 58 -7.59 5.03 12.10
C LYS A 58 -7.11 6.37 11.54
N GLU A 59 -6.75 7.31 12.42
CA GLU A 59 -6.31 8.65 12.03
C GLU A 59 -5.00 8.59 11.25
N TYR A 60 -4.06 7.75 11.71
CA TYR A 60 -2.80 7.50 11.04
C TYR A 60 -2.99 6.90 9.63
N LEU A 61 -3.76 5.82 9.52
CA LEU A 61 -4.04 5.18 8.22
C LEU A 61 -4.75 6.13 7.24
N THR A 62 -5.70 6.91 7.75
CA THR A 62 -6.41 7.91 6.95
C THR A 62 -5.45 8.98 6.43
N GLY A 63 -4.54 9.47 7.28
CA GLY A 63 -3.50 10.43 6.90
C GLY A 63 -2.55 9.87 5.84
N LEU A 64 -2.06 8.64 6.04
CA LEU A 64 -1.18 7.93 5.10
C LEU A 64 -1.84 7.76 3.73
N PHE A 65 -3.09 7.28 3.68
CA PHE A 65 -3.78 7.04 2.40
C PHE A 65 -4.10 8.35 1.67
N ASN A 66 -4.44 9.40 2.41
CA ASN A 66 -4.68 10.72 1.84
C ASN A 66 -3.41 11.34 1.27
N SER A 67 -2.26 11.21 1.95
CA SER A 67 -0.99 11.75 1.48
C SER A 67 -0.53 11.07 0.20
N MET A 68 -0.64 9.73 0.11
CA MET A 68 -0.17 8.97 -1.04
C MET A 68 -1.09 9.09 -2.29
N TYR A 69 -2.38 9.37 -2.11
CA TYR A 69 -3.38 9.22 -3.18
C TYR A 69 -3.05 9.95 -4.50
N LYS A 70 -2.48 11.15 -4.42
CA LYS A 70 -2.13 11.96 -5.61
C LYS A 70 -1.01 11.32 -6.42
N GLU A 71 -0.07 10.64 -5.76
CA GLU A 71 1.10 10.01 -6.37
C GLU A 71 0.82 8.61 -6.91
N LEU A 72 -0.27 7.99 -6.48
CA LEU A 72 -0.64 6.66 -6.93
C LEU A 72 -1.10 6.65 -8.39
N PRO A 73 -0.70 5.65 -9.19
CA PRO A 73 -1.17 5.51 -10.55
C PRO A 73 -2.67 5.19 -10.56
N ALA A 74 -3.38 5.77 -11.53
CA ALA A 74 -4.75 5.38 -11.80
C ALA A 74 -4.79 3.94 -12.31
N LEU A 75 -5.81 3.18 -11.88
CA LEU A 75 -6.05 1.86 -12.45
C LEU A 75 -6.39 2.03 -13.93
N LYS A 76 -5.65 1.37 -14.82
CA LYS A 76 -6.07 1.25 -16.21
C LYS A 76 -7.38 0.45 -16.20
N ARG A 77 -8.50 1.10 -16.52
CA ARG A 77 -9.76 0.39 -16.74
C ARG A 77 -9.49 -0.64 -17.84
N LYS A 78 -9.57 -1.93 -17.50
CA LYS A 78 -9.76 -2.95 -18.53
C LYS A 78 -11.14 -2.67 -19.10
N ASN A 79 -11.25 -2.47 -20.41
CA ASN A 79 -12.56 -2.45 -21.06
C ASN A 79 -13.30 -3.72 -20.63
N GLU A 80 -14.44 -3.55 -19.97
CA GLU A 80 -15.40 -4.63 -19.82
C GLU A 80 -15.77 -5.10 -21.23
N ARG A 81 -15.61 -6.40 -21.46
CA ARG A 81 -16.08 -7.05 -22.70
C ARG A 81 -17.58 -7.27 -22.61
#